data_AF-A0A3D1BV20-F1
#
_entry.id   AF-A0A3D1BV20-F1
#
_cell.length_a   1.000
_cell.length_b   1.000
_cell.length_c   1.000
_cell.angle_alpha   90.00
_cell.angle_beta   90.00
_cell.angle_gamma   90.00
#
_symmetry.space_group_name_H-M   'P 1'
#
loop_
_entity.id
_entity.type
_entity.pdbx_description
1 polymer ?
#
loop_
_entity_poly.entity_id
_entity_poly.type
_entity_poly.pdbx_seq_one_letter_code
_entity_poly.pdbx_strand_id
1 'polypeptide(L)'
;MEIKLADKRTCNLLVIILILVILFSGCIDNSESASWIIDSQSEWELNMSNSENLAFQDDCVEPKSVNGTYESIIRTFDNRKKPESITFKQSPKWDNWEKVDNIGPNDACNAPVLICVAEDDYWILDEPGEIEGVGGYHAWHSSDMAKWEHMGQVTNSSWVTTAEYADGKFYIYYDMPNDEDPHLVIDEDLTDGIYTDIGLVFEDPSHGSDAGILRDEDGTFHLIYEDWDPINARRNGWDSPLAGHADSPDGINGFKPHEYSPPIDERTKSTGEYDTYIHGTTLEAYRYEIHEPPQDAFGDYTVFKVGSQYYIFCDFDPAEGRIHLAYWISDSIDKQFEWGGELGERMHPDPTMGFAEGKFYLLVQPEEYDYISSGPWVEKVEARVGADKDGDGEIDKWTDWRKVTEKYTRKQGFARIVKSIPAEINLSKLPTAYGFKFEFRLEDTTENISRPAIDKVELTFN
;
A
#
# COMPACT_ATOMS: atom_id res chain seq x y z
N MET A 1 32.35 30.67 56.14
CA MET A 1 33.30 31.57 56.81
C MET A 1 34.45 31.79 55.85
N GLU A 2 34.77 33.05 55.60
CA GLU A 2 35.60 33.62 54.53
C GLU A 2 36.98 32.96 54.39
N ILE A 3 37.64 32.97 53.23
CA ILE A 3 38.41 34.13 52.71
C ILE A 3 38.43 34.15 51.17
N LYS A 4 38.09 35.32 50.61
CA LYS A 4 38.30 35.76 49.22
C LYS A 4 39.75 36.24 49.01
N LEU A 5 40.23 36.19 47.76
CA LEU A 5 40.96 37.24 46.99
C LEU A 5 41.56 36.57 45.72
N ALA A 6 41.09 36.84 44.49
CA ALA A 6 41.44 37.95 43.58
C ALA A 6 42.92 37.87 43.11
N ASP A 7 43.36 38.05 41.86
CA ASP A 7 42.83 38.49 40.56
C ASP A 7 43.97 38.33 39.50
N LYS A 8 43.64 38.43 38.21
CA LYS A 8 44.45 38.81 37.03
C LYS A 8 45.33 37.80 36.24
N ARG A 9 44.70 37.34 35.15
CA ARG A 9 45.01 37.55 33.70
C ARG A 9 46.34 37.05 33.10
N THR A 10 46.14 36.48 31.90
CA THR A 10 47.02 36.23 30.75
C THR A 10 48.05 35.09 30.84
N CYS A 11 47.75 33.96 30.20
CA CYS A 11 48.65 33.37 29.19
C CYS A 11 47.95 32.26 28.37
N ASN A 12 48.49 32.03 27.18
CA ASN A 12 47.87 31.44 26.01
C ASN A 12 47.65 29.92 26.04
N LEU A 13 46.50 29.54 25.50
CA LEU A 13 46.22 28.48 24.50
C LEU A 13 47.38 27.53 24.11
N LEU A 14 47.25 26.25 24.50
CA LEU A 14 47.65 25.08 23.69
C LEU A 14 47.11 23.82 24.37
N VAL A 15 45.97 23.30 23.89
CA VAL A 15 45.52 21.94 24.18
C VAL A 15 45.43 21.21 22.84
N ILE A 16 46.34 20.27 22.66
CA ILE A 16 46.37 19.31 21.56
C ILE A 16 45.28 18.28 21.85
N ILE A 17 44.22 18.23 21.03
CA ILE A 17 43.29 17.10 20.99
C ILE A 17 43.70 16.24 19.79
N LEU A 18 44.20 15.05 20.10
CA LEU A 18 44.56 14.01 19.13
C LEU A 18 43.25 13.32 18.69
N ILE A 19 42.77 13.60 17.47
CA ILE A 19 41.69 12.84 16.83
C ILE A 19 42.34 11.58 16.23
N LEU A 20 41.97 10.43 16.79
CA LEU A 20 42.33 9.11 16.29
C LEU A 20 41.43 8.81 15.06
N VAL A 21 41.94 9.07 13.86
CA VAL A 21 41.30 8.61 12.62
C VAL A 21 41.58 7.12 12.48
N ILE A 22 40.56 6.30 12.74
CA ILE A 22 40.59 4.87 12.39
C ILE A 22 40.39 4.79 10.88
N LEU A 23 41.49 4.64 10.14
CA LEU A 23 41.46 4.20 8.75
C LEU A 23 41.02 2.73 8.73
N PHE A 24 39.73 2.49 8.53
CA PHE A 24 39.28 1.23 7.97
C PHE A 24 39.82 1.15 6.53
N SER A 25 40.94 0.47 6.33
CA SER A 25 41.24 -0.14 5.03
C SER A 25 40.23 -1.25 4.82
N GLY A 26 39.07 -0.90 4.26
CA GLY A 26 38.25 -1.86 3.57
C GLY A 26 39.09 -2.45 2.44
N CYS A 27 39.22 -3.78 2.42
CA CYS A 27 39.57 -4.45 1.18
C CYS A 27 38.52 -4.04 0.15
N ILE A 28 38.96 -3.30 -0.88
CA ILE A 28 38.13 -3.00 -2.04
C ILE A 28 37.94 -4.33 -2.75
N ASP A 29 36.75 -4.92 -2.62
CA ASP A 29 36.30 -5.93 -3.55
C ASP A 29 36.16 -5.25 -4.91
N ASN A 30 37.11 -5.49 -5.81
CA ASN A 30 37.11 -5.00 -7.19
C ASN A 30 36.14 -5.81 -8.09
N SER A 31 35.12 -6.46 -7.51
CA SER A 31 34.01 -6.94 -8.32
C SER A 31 33.16 -5.74 -8.71
N GLU A 32 33.40 -5.20 -9.91
CA GLU A 32 32.50 -4.22 -10.51
C GLU A 32 31.05 -4.73 -10.43
N SER A 33 30.16 -3.90 -9.86
CA SER A 33 28.76 -4.24 -9.61
C SER A 33 28.06 -4.81 -10.85
N ALA A 34 27.22 -5.82 -10.64
CA ALA A 34 26.37 -6.41 -11.67
C ALA A 34 25.25 -5.45 -12.13
N SER A 35 24.98 -4.38 -11.37
CA SER A 35 24.01 -3.35 -11.72
C SER A 35 24.46 -1.94 -11.34
N TRP A 36 23.88 -0.95 -12.04
CA TRP A 36 23.89 0.45 -11.68
C TRP A 36 22.49 0.83 -11.21
N ILE A 37 22.37 1.13 -9.92
CA ILE A 37 21.12 1.52 -9.27
C ILE A 37 21.19 3.00 -8.90
N ILE A 38 20.08 3.71 -9.11
CA ILE A 38 19.82 5.06 -8.61
C ILE A 38 18.43 5.00 -7.96
N ASP A 39 18.37 5.20 -6.65
CA ASP A 39 17.16 5.01 -5.82
C ASP A 39 17.10 5.95 -4.59
N SER A 40 17.88 7.04 -4.61
CA SER A 40 17.85 8.07 -3.58
C SER A 40 18.14 9.43 -4.18
N GLN A 41 17.71 10.49 -3.50
CA GLN A 41 17.95 11.87 -3.94
C GLN A 41 19.44 12.16 -4.17
N SER A 42 20.32 11.67 -3.27
CA SER A 42 21.77 11.86 -3.42
C SER A 42 22.30 11.15 -4.67
N GLU A 43 21.82 9.94 -4.97
CA GLU A 43 22.20 9.23 -6.20
C GLU A 43 21.65 9.92 -7.44
N TRP A 44 20.41 10.43 -7.40
CA TRP A 44 19.83 11.18 -8.51
C TRP A 44 20.67 12.40 -8.87
N GLU A 45 21.07 13.19 -7.88
CA GLU A 45 21.91 14.38 -8.04
C GLU A 45 23.33 14.03 -8.50
N LEU A 46 23.94 12.98 -7.92
CA LEU A 46 25.30 12.54 -8.25
C LEU A 46 25.42 12.03 -9.69
N ASN A 47 24.39 11.32 -10.16
CA ASN A 47 24.38 10.69 -11.47
C ASN A 47 23.76 11.57 -12.56
N MET A 48 23.37 12.82 -12.26
CA MET A 48 22.79 13.75 -13.24
C MET A 48 23.86 14.55 -13.97
N SER A 49 23.83 14.50 -15.30
CA SER A 49 24.63 15.41 -16.15
C SER A 49 23.84 16.66 -16.56
N ASN A 50 22.53 16.52 -16.78
CA ASN A 50 21.62 17.60 -17.15
C ASN A 50 20.19 17.23 -16.72
N SER A 51 19.36 18.24 -16.47
CA SER A 51 17.92 18.08 -16.31
C SER A 51 17.16 19.34 -16.69
N GLU A 52 15.92 19.18 -17.12
CA GLU A 52 15.00 20.27 -17.40
C GLU A 52 13.64 19.99 -16.76
N ASN A 53 13.08 20.99 -16.07
CA ASN A 53 11.74 20.94 -15.48
C ASN A 53 11.47 19.74 -14.54
N LEU A 54 12.49 19.25 -13.84
CA LEU A 54 12.35 18.20 -12.82
C LEU A 54 12.52 18.75 -11.40
N ALA A 55 11.78 18.17 -10.46
CA ALA A 55 11.99 18.29 -9.02
C ALA A 55 12.53 16.96 -8.47
N PHE A 56 13.37 17.07 -7.45
CA PHE A 56 14.01 15.96 -6.75
C PHE A 56 13.58 16.08 -5.29
N GLN A 57 12.67 15.23 -4.86
CA GLN A 57 12.06 15.25 -3.53
C GLN A 57 11.58 13.86 -3.16
N ASP A 58 11.58 13.53 -1.87
CA ASP A 58 11.12 12.24 -1.34
C ASP A 58 11.75 11.04 -2.08
N ASP A 59 13.06 11.15 -2.34
CA ASP A 59 13.88 10.20 -3.11
C ASP A 59 13.40 9.93 -4.56
N CYS A 60 12.42 10.70 -5.04
CA CYS A 60 11.83 10.58 -6.36
C CYS A 60 12.24 11.73 -7.30
N VAL A 61 12.05 11.48 -8.60
CA VAL A 61 12.19 12.47 -9.67
C VAL A 61 10.85 12.67 -10.37
N GLU A 62 10.30 13.88 -10.27
CA GLU A 62 8.98 14.23 -10.80
C GLU A 62 9.03 15.49 -11.68
N PRO A 63 8.07 15.69 -12.61
CA PRO A 63 8.03 16.91 -13.39
C PRO A 63 7.45 18.09 -12.57
N LYS A 64 8.10 19.26 -12.69
CA LYS A 64 7.64 20.54 -12.08
C LYS A 64 6.36 21.09 -12.73
N SER A 65 6.05 20.61 -13.93
CA SER A 65 4.91 20.99 -14.75
C SER A 65 4.55 19.79 -15.64
N VAL A 66 4.08 20.01 -16.87
CA VAL A 66 3.63 18.93 -17.76
C VAL A 66 4.78 18.02 -18.23
N ASN A 67 5.98 18.56 -18.44
CA ASN A 67 7.09 17.80 -19.00
C ASN A 67 8.36 17.95 -18.17
N GLY A 68 9.18 16.91 -18.12
CA GLY A 68 10.51 16.93 -17.52
C GLY A 68 11.48 16.00 -18.25
N THR A 69 12.77 16.33 -18.22
CA THR A 69 13.82 15.49 -18.82
C THR A 69 15.00 15.30 -17.88
N TYR A 70 15.53 14.09 -17.85
CA TYR A 70 16.71 13.71 -17.08
C TYR A 70 17.75 13.11 -18.01
N GLU A 71 19.00 13.51 -17.84
CA GLU A 71 20.14 12.90 -18.50
C GLU A 71 21.18 12.47 -17.47
N SER A 72 21.50 11.18 -17.45
CA SER A 72 22.55 10.68 -16.56
C SER A 72 23.94 11.13 -17.03
N ILE A 73 24.92 11.07 -16.13
CA ILE A 73 26.34 11.00 -16.48
C ILE A 73 26.62 9.75 -17.33
N ILE A 74 27.80 9.70 -17.93
CA ILE A 74 28.32 8.44 -18.47
C ILE A 74 28.99 7.69 -17.32
N ARG A 75 28.39 6.57 -16.91
CA ARG A 75 29.03 5.65 -15.95
C ARG A 75 30.01 4.76 -16.71
N THR A 76 31.29 4.90 -16.39
CA THR A 76 32.39 4.13 -17.01
C THR A 76 32.79 2.93 -16.16
N PHE A 77 33.39 1.94 -16.82
CA PHE A 77 33.87 0.69 -16.25
C PHE A 77 35.28 0.40 -16.76
N ASP A 78 36.12 -0.22 -15.93
CA ASP A 78 37.49 -0.59 -16.29
C ASP A 78 37.49 -1.65 -17.40
N ASN A 79 36.51 -2.56 -17.33
CA ASN A 79 36.28 -3.58 -18.34
C ASN A 79 34.95 -3.34 -19.06
N ARG A 80 34.93 -3.66 -20.35
CA ARG A 80 33.70 -3.51 -21.14
C ARG A 80 32.58 -4.40 -20.57
N LYS A 81 31.41 -3.82 -20.33
CA LYS A 81 30.21 -4.54 -19.87
C LYS A 81 29.23 -4.76 -21.01
N LYS A 82 28.44 -5.83 -20.93
CA LYS A 82 27.31 -6.07 -21.83
C LYS A 82 26.02 -5.70 -21.08
N PRO A 83 25.30 -4.63 -21.46
CA PRO A 83 24.06 -4.27 -20.79
C PRO A 83 22.97 -5.31 -21.11
N GLU A 84 22.15 -5.62 -20.12
CA GLU A 84 21.06 -6.58 -20.22
C GLU A 84 19.72 -5.86 -20.36
N SER A 85 19.32 -5.11 -19.33
CA SER A 85 18.10 -4.31 -19.32
C SER A 85 18.27 -3.05 -18.49
N ILE A 86 17.36 -2.09 -18.70
CA ILE A 86 17.13 -0.97 -17.78
C ILE A 86 15.67 -1.01 -17.33
N THR A 87 15.46 -0.89 -16.03
CA THR A 87 14.14 -0.90 -15.40
C THR A 87 13.89 0.41 -14.69
N PHE A 88 12.67 0.89 -14.80
CA PHE A 88 12.15 2.07 -14.11
C PHE A 88 11.10 1.60 -13.11
N LYS A 89 11.13 2.17 -11.92
CA LYS A 89 10.04 2.10 -10.96
C LYS A 89 9.50 3.52 -10.72
N GLN A 90 8.28 3.60 -10.23
CA GLN A 90 7.68 4.84 -9.76
C GLN A 90 7.33 4.71 -8.29
N SER A 91 7.13 5.86 -7.65
CA SER A 91 6.53 5.96 -6.32
C SER A 91 5.29 5.06 -6.20
N PRO A 92 5.11 4.35 -5.08
CA PRO A 92 3.94 3.51 -4.86
C PRO A 92 2.66 4.31 -4.58
N LYS A 93 2.73 5.65 -4.49
CA LYS A 93 1.55 6.50 -4.34
C LYS A 93 0.55 6.23 -5.45
N TRP A 94 -0.73 6.23 -5.08
CA TRP A 94 -1.81 5.75 -5.91
C TRP A 94 -2.94 6.77 -5.96
N ASP A 95 -2.68 7.89 -6.62
CA ASP A 95 -3.61 9.03 -6.64
C ASP A 95 -4.37 9.16 -7.97
N ASN A 96 -4.27 8.16 -8.87
CA ASN A 96 -4.83 8.20 -10.22
C ASN A 96 -6.20 7.50 -10.31
N TRP A 97 -6.99 7.60 -9.24
CA TRP A 97 -8.34 7.05 -9.18
C TRP A 97 -9.33 7.89 -9.99
N GLU A 98 -10.12 7.22 -10.81
CA GLU A 98 -11.22 7.80 -11.57
C GLU A 98 -12.54 7.45 -10.88
N LYS A 99 -13.30 8.47 -10.49
CA LYS A 99 -14.66 8.29 -9.97
C LYS A 99 -15.60 7.86 -11.09
N VAL A 100 -16.38 6.81 -10.86
CA VAL A 100 -17.36 6.25 -11.80
C VAL A 100 -18.71 6.01 -11.10
N ASP A 101 -19.78 5.81 -11.86
CA ASP A 101 -21.08 5.41 -11.29
C ASP A 101 -20.93 4.07 -10.52
N ASN A 102 -21.82 3.83 -9.55
CA ASN A 102 -21.82 2.59 -8.76
C ASN A 102 -21.79 1.34 -9.66
N ILE A 103 -20.82 0.50 -9.35
CA ILE A 103 -20.45 -0.73 -10.06
C ILE A 103 -21.20 -1.92 -9.47
N GLY A 104 -21.50 -1.87 -8.18
CA GLY A 104 -22.16 -2.94 -7.44
C GLY A 104 -23.61 -3.23 -7.88
N PRO A 105 -24.23 -4.27 -7.29
CA PRO A 105 -25.64 -4.56 -7.52
C PRO A 105 -26.53 -3.43 -6.99
N ASN A 106 -27.56 -3.03 -7.76
CA ASN A 106 -28.50 -1.97 -7.35
C ASN A 106 -29.41 -2.38 -6.18
N ASP A 107 -29.42 -3.65 -5.80
CA ASP A 107 -30.24 -4.22 -4.73
C ASP A 107 -29.42 -4.65 -3.50
N ALA A 108 -28.15 -4.25 -3.44
CA ALA A 108 -27.26 -4.35 -2.28
C ALA A 108 -27.18 -2.99 -1.57
N CYS A 109 -27.03 -2.93 -0.24
CA CYS A 109 -27.18 -1.66 0.48
C CYS A 109 -26.37 -1.49 1.78
N ASN A 110 -25.38 -2.34 2.07
CA ASN A 110 -24.58 -2.24 3.28
C ASN A 110 -23.08 -2.10 2.93
N ALA A 111 -22.19 -2.96 3.43
CA ALA A 111 -20.75 -2.90 3.17
C ALA A 111 -20.36 -3.97 2.12
N PRO A 112 -19.96 -3.58 0.90
CA PRO A 112 -19.65 -4.53 -0.16
C PRO A 112 -18.32 -5.23 0.10
N VAL A 113 -18.26 -6.53 -0.18
CA VAL A 113 -17.01 -7.31 -0.19
C VAL A 113 -16.77 -7.90 -1.57
N LEU A 114 -15.81 -7.34 -2.31
CA LEU A 114 -15.45 -7.77 -3.66
C LEU A 114 -14.38 -8.87 -3.63
N ILE A 115 -14.62 -9.94 -4.40
CA ILE A 115 -13.74 -11.11 -4.50
C ILE A 115 -13.57 -11.49 -5.97
N CYS A 116 -12.39 -11.22 -6.55
CA CYS A 116 -12.08 -11.57 -7.94
C CYS A 116 -11.38 -12.94 -8.03
N VAL A 117 -12.17 -14.01 -8.18
CA VAL A 117 -11.72 -15.40 -8.14
C VAL A 117 -10.98 -15.83 -9.41
N ALA A 118 -11.43 -15.40 -10.58
CA ALA A 118 -10.74 -15.61 -11.85
C ALA A 118 -11.10 -14.55 -12.88
N GLU A 119 -10.50 -14.65 -14.07
CA GLU A 119 -11.00 -13.89 -15.21
C GLU A 119 -12.44 -14.33 -15.46
N ASP A 120 -13.35 -13.36 -15.61
CA ASP A 120 -14.78 -13.57 -15.82
C ASP A 120 -15.50 -14.29 -14.66
N ASP A 121 -14.94 -14.24 -13.44
CA ASP A 121 -15.46 -14.90 -12.23
C ASP A 121 -15.26 -13.97 -11.01
N TYR A 122 -16.21 -13.07 -10.82
CA TYR A 122 -16.16 -11.99 -9.83
C TYR A 122 -17.39 -12.07 -8.92
N TRP A 123 -17.18 -11.84 -7.63
CA TRP A 123 -18.23 -11.96 -6.61
C TRP A 123 -18.29 -10.71 -5.76
N ILE A 124 -19.50 -10.26 -5.44
CA ILE A 124 -19.75 -9.28 -4.39
C ILE A 124 -20.58 -9.97 -3.30
N LEU A 125 -20.15 -9.83 -2.05
CA LEU A 125 -20.95 -10.16 -0.89
C LEU A 125 -21.47 -8.87 -0.27
N ASP A 126 -22.76 -8.78 -0.02
CA ASP A 126 -23.39 -7.60 0.59
C ASP A 126 -24.73 -7.98 1.24
N GLU A 127 -25.29 -7.11 2.07
CA GLU A 127 -26.65 -7.27 2.57
C GLU A 127 -27.65 -6.92 1.44
N PRO A 128 -28.65 -7.78 1.17
CA PRO A 128 -29.70 -7.44 0.24
C PRO A 128 -30.58 -6.34 0.83
N GLY A 129 -30.92 -5.33 0.03
CA GLY A 129 -31.78 -4.21 0.43
C GLY A 129 -33.23 -4.61 0.68
N GLU A 130 -34.17 -4.12 -0.14
CA GLU A 130 -35.62 -4.29 0.08
C GLU A 130 -36.16 -5.73 -0.17
N ILE A 131 -35.48 -6.77 0.33
CA ILE A 131 -35.95 -8.16 0.29
C ILE A 131 -36.57 -8.53 1.66
N GLU A 132 -37.90 -8.40 1.76
CA GLU A 132 -38.64 -8.68 3.00
C GLU A 132 -38.43 -10.12 3.51
N GLY A 133 -37.96 -10.26 4.75
CA GLY A 133 -37.84 -11.54 5.46
C GLY A 133 -36.56 -12.33 5.17
N VAL A 134 -35.60 -11.71 4.49
CA VAL A 134 -34.26 -12.23 4.22
C VAL A 134 -33.26 -11.31 4.91
N GLY A 135 -32.27 -11.85 5.61
CA GLY A 135 -31.27 -11.08 6.34
C GLY A 135 -29.89 -11.72 6.24
N GLY A 136 -28.87 -11.01 6.71
CA GLY A 136 -27.48 -11.40 6.54
C GLY A 136 -26.97 -11.20 5.10
N TYR A 137 -25.72 -11.57 4.86
CA TYR A 137 -25.06 -11.33 3.58
C TYR A 137 -25.45 -12.32 2.49
N HIS A 138 -25.50 -11.82 1.27
CA HIS A 138 -25.80 -12.53 0.04
C HIS A 138 -24.67 -12.39 -0.97
N ALA A 139 -24.59 -13.32 -1.92
CA ALA A 139 -23.67 -13.26 -3.05
C ALA A 139 -24.35 -12.77 -4.32
N TRP A 140 -23.61 -11.96 -5.08
CA TRP A 140 -23.85 -11.67 -6.49
C TRP A 140 -22.62 -12.06 -7.30
N HIS A 141 -22.84 -12.67 -8.46
CA HIS A 141 -21.77 -13.03 -9.39
C HIS A 141 -21.81 -12.17 -10.65
N SER A 142 -20.64 -11.83 -11.17
CA SER A 142 -20.47 -11.16 -12.45
C SER A 142 -19.33 -11.79 -13.25
N SER A 143 -19.49 -11.82 -14.57
CA SER A 143 -18.42 -12.14 -15.51
C SER A 143 -17.81 -10.91 -16.18
N ASP A 144 -18.33 -9.71 -15.92
CA ASP A 144 -17.98 -8.49 -16.66
C ASP A 144 -17.96 -7.22 -15.79
N MET A 145 -17.98 -7.37 -14.45
CA MET A 145 -18.04 -6.27 -13.47
C MET A 145 -19.21 -5.28 -13.68
N ALA A 146 -20.19 -5.62 -14.54
CA ALA A 146 -21.25 -4.70 -14.94
C ALA A 146 -22.65 -5.31 -14.78
N LYS A 147 -22.78 -6.63 -14.98
CA LYS A 147 -24.02 -7.36 -14.72
C LYS A 147 -23.80 -8.30 -13.55
N TRP A 148 -24.62 -8.11 -12.53
CA TRP A 148 -24.62 -8.89 -11.30
C TRP A 148 -25.86 -9.79 -11.26
N GLU A 149 -25.64 -11.09 -11.06
CA GLU A 149 -26.68 -12.08 -10.85
C GLU A 149 -26.70 -12.46 -9.38
N HIS A 150 -27.84 -12.25 -8.71
CA HIS A 150 -28.05 -12.63 -7.31
C HIS A 150 -28.07 -14.15 -7.15
N MET A 151 -27.20 -14.67 -6.30
CA MET A 151 -26.99 -16.11 -6.10
C MET A 151 -27.67 -16.65 -4.84
N GLY A 152 -27.82 -15.83 -3.80
CA GLY A 152 -28.47 -16.23 -2.55
C GLY A 152 -27.66 -15.88 -1.32
N GLN A 153 -28.13 -16.33 -0.16
CA GLN A 153 -27.54 -16.04 1.15
C GLN A 153 -26.23 -16.83 1.33
N VAL A 154 -25.19 -16.18 1.87
CA VAL A 154 -23.88 -16.80 2.17
C VAL A 154 -23.61 -16.87 3.67
N THR A 155 -24.26 -16.04 4.47
CA THR A 155 -24.24 -16.13 5.94
C THR A 155 -25.48 -15.48 6.54
N ASN A 156 -25.83 -15.89 7.76
CA ASN A 156 -26.86 -15.22 8.56
C ASN A 156 -26.35 -13.96 9.28
N SER A 157 -25.04 -13.68 9.26
CA SER A 157 -24.48 -12.45 9.81
C SER A 157 -24.76 -11.25 8.89
N SER A 158 -25.11 -10.10 9.48
CA SER A 158 -25.24 -8.81 8.78
C SER A 158 -23.98 -7.95 8.88
N TRP A 159 -22.85 -8.50 9.34
CA TRP A 159 -21.63 -7.76 9.65
C TRP A 159 -20.41 -8.44 9.04
N VAL A 160 -20.45 -8.75 7.73
CA VAL A 160 -19.29 -9.29 7.02
C VAL A 160 -18.34 -8.15 6.70
N THR A 161 -17.11 -8.25 7.18
CA THR A 161 -16.08 -7.21 7.06
C THR A 161 -15.16 -7.47 5.88
N THR A 162 -14.82 -8.75 5.65
CA THR A 162 -13.87 -9.11 4.60
C THR A 162 -14.01 -10.56 4.16
N ALA A 163 -13.37 -10.87 3.03
CA ALA A 163 -13.29 -12.24 2.55
C ALA A 163 -12.01 -12.50 1.74
N GLU A 164 -11.62 -13.77 1.70
CA GLU A 164 -10.51 -14.29 0.91
C GLU A 164 -10.91 -15.57 0.16
N TYR A 165 -10.20 -15.88 -0.93
CA TYR A 165 -10.40 -17.11 -1.68
C TYR A 165 -9.12 -17.96 -1.71
N ALA A 166 -9.20 -19.15 -1.13
CA ALA A 166 -8.08 -20.08 -1.05
C ALA A 166 -8.53 -21.52 -1.27
N ASP A 167 -7.78 -22.26 -2.09
CA ASP A 167 -7.98 -23.69 -2.32
C ASP A 167 -9.42 -24.12 -2.68
N GLY A 168 -10.12 -23.27 -3.44
CA GLY A 168 -11.50 -23.53 -3.87
C GLY A 168 -12.56 -23.13 -2.87
N LYS A 169 -12.21 -22.38 -1.82
CA LYS A 169 -13.12 -21.99 -0.75
C LYS A 169 -13.08 -20.49 -0.50
N PHE A 170 -14.24 -19.95 -0.16
CA PHE A 170 -14.42 -18.61 0.36
C PHE A 170 -14.29 -18.64 1.87
N TYR A 171 -13.39 -17.81 2.39
CA TYR A 171 -13.21 -17.53 3.80
C TYR A 171 -13.90 -16.18 4.04
N ILE A 172 -15.09 -16.20 4.64
CA ILE A 172 -15.94 -15.03 4.82
C ILE A 172 -15.90 -14.65 6.30
N TYR A 173 -15.17 -13.57 6.61
CA TYR A 173 -15.01 -13.07 7.96
C TYR A 173 -16.13 -12.10 8.30
N TYR A 174 -16.62 -12.18 9.52
CA TYR A 174 -17.70 -11.34 10.01
C TYR A 174 -17.55 -11.09 11.49
N ASP A 175 -18.09 -9.98 11.97
CA ASP A 175 -18.00 -9.61 13.37
C ASP A 175 -19.15 -10.23 14.15
N MET A 176 -18.85 -10.75 15.35
CA MET A 176 -19.88 -11.13 16.30
C MET A 176 -19.44 -10.92 17.75
N PRO A 177 -20.07 -9.97 18.48
CA PRO A 177 -21.12 -9.04 18.00
C PRO A 177 -20.57 -8.01 16.99
N ASN A 178 -21.43 -7.14 16.44
CA ASN A 178 -21.03 -6.03 15.54
C ASN A 178 -19.78 -5.29 16.07
N ASP A 179 -18.87 -4.90 15.18
CA ASP A 179 -17.67 -4.11 15.44
C ASP A 179 -16.71 -4.74 16.49
N GLU A 180 -16.77 -6.06 16.68
CA GLU A 180 -15.99 -6.80 17.68
C GLU A 180 -15.44 -8.12 17.09
N ASP A 181 -14.93 -9.02 17.93
CA ASP A 181 -14.32 -10.31 17.61
C ASP A 181 -14.64 -10.94 16.22
N PRO A 182 -13.64 -11.07 15.32
CA PRO A 182 -13.77 -11.78 14.06
C PRO A 182 -14.17 -13.24 14.20
N HIS A 183 -15.23 -13.59 13.48
CA HIS A 183 -15.72 -14.93 13.25
C HIS A 183 -15.58 -15.30 11.77
N LEU A 184 -15.76 -16.59 11.44
CA LEU A 184 -15.54 -17.10 10.10
C LEU A 184 -16.64 -18.06 9.64
N VAL A 185 -17.10 -17.86 8.41
CA VAL A 185 -17.82 -18.84 7.61
C VAL A 185 -16.91 -19.32 6.47
N ILE A 186 -16.94 -20.63 6.19
CA ILE A 186 -16.30 -21.21 5.01
C ILE A 186 -17.36 -21.76 4.06
N ASP A 187 -17.28 -21.37 2.80
CA ASP A 187 -18.18 -21.82 1.72
C ASP A 187 -17.36 -22.31 0.52
N GLU A 188 -17.81 -23.38 -0.14
CA GLU A 188 -17.20 -23.93 -1.37
C GLU A 188 -18.05 -23.63 -2.63
N ASP A 189 -19.31 -23.22 -2.46
CA ASP A 189 -20.26 -22.92 -3.53
C ASP A 189 -21.29 -21.86 -3.07
N LEU A 190 -20.98 -20.58 -3.32
CA LEU A 190 -21.85 -19.44 -2.96
C LEU A 190 -23.24 -19.44 -3.64
N THR A 191 -23.58 -20.46 -4.44
CA THR A 191 -24.85 -20.57 -5.15
C THR A 191 -25.87 -21.52 -4.49
N ASP A 192 -25.46 -22.32 -3.51
CA ASP A 192 -26.32 -23.35 -2.93
C ASP A 192 -26.88 -22.98 -1.53
N GLY A 193 -26.33 -21.94 -0.91
CA GLY A 193 -26.71 -21.46 0.43
C GLY A 193 -26.26 -22.39 1.56
N ILE A 194 -25.26 -23.25 1.33
CA ILE A 194 -24.73 -24.23 2.28
C ILE A 194 -23.29 -23.88 2.64
N TYR A 195 -23.11 -23.40 3.87
CA TYR A 195 -21.81 -23.03 4.40
C TYR A 195 -21.49 -23.74 5.72
N THR A 196 -20.22 -23.70 6.12
CA THR A 196 -19.75 -24.15 7.43
C THR A 196 -19.43 -22.94 8.30
N ASP A 197 -20.18 -22.76 9.38
CA ASP A 197 -19.89 -21.77 10.42
C ASP A 197 -18.78 -22.31 11.34
N ILE A 198 -17.62 -21.64 11.32
CA ILE A 198 -16.46 -21.96 12.15
C ILE A 198 -16.57 -21.27 13.51
N GLY A 199 -17.26 -20.14 13.58
CA GLY A 199 -17.37 -19.29 14.75
C GLY A 199 -16.11 -18.43 14.96
N LEU A 200 -15.84 -18.11 16.24
CA LEU A 200 -14.76 -17.23 16.67
C LEU A 200 -13.39 -17.71 16.18
N VAL A 201 -12.66 -16.85 15.48
CA VAL A 201 -11.29 -17.12 15.00
C VAL A 201 -10.26 -16.17 15.58
N PHE A 202 -10.68 -15.00 16.04
CA PHE A 202 -9.83 -14.03 16.72
C PHE A 202 -10.57 -13.40 17.89
N GLU A 203 -10.00 -13.52 19.10
CA GLU A 203 -10.48 -12.87 20.32
C GLU A 203 -9.66 -11.59 20.52
N ASP A 204 -10.23 -10.44 20.19
CA ASP A 204 -9.55 -9.16 20.28
C ASP A 204 -9.66 -8.57 21.69
N PRO A 205 -8.55 -8.41 22.43
CA PRO A 205 -8.60 -7.83 23.77
C PRO A 205 -8.93 -6.33 23.80
N SER A 206 -8.82 -5.62 22.68
CA SER A 206 -9.17 -4.19 22.61
C SER A 206 -10.63 -3.92 22.28
N HIS A 207 -11.40 -4.96 21.91
CA HIS A 207 -12.80 -4.90 21.49
C HIS A 207 -13.06 -4.21 20.15
N GLY A 208 -12.03 -3.95 19.32
CA GLY A 208 -12.19 -3.41 17.97
C GLY A 208 -12.03 -4.50 16.91
N SER A 209 -12.67 -4.32 15.76
CA SER A 209 -12.58 -5.27 14.65
C SER A 209 -12.51 -4.59 13.28
N ASP A 210 -13.59 -4.64 12.49
CA ASP A 210 -13.66 -4.22 11.08
C ASP A 210 -12.44 -4.63 10.27
N ALA A 211 -12.15 -5.92 10.42
CA ALA A 211 -10.89 -6.50 10.03
C ALA A 211 -10.73 -6.68 8.51
N GLY A 212 -9.52 -6.42 8.03
CA GLY A 212 -9.07 -6.77 6.69
C GLY A 212 -8.22 -8.03 6.69
N ILE A 213 -8.47 -8.91 5.71
CA ILE A 213 -7.68 -10.14 5.53
C ILE A 213 -6.93 -10.11 4.20
N LEU A 214 -5.68 -10.60 4.20
CA LEU A 214 -4.93 -10.92 2.98
C LEU A 214 -4.20 -12.25 3.15
N ARG A 215 -4.39 -13.18 2.21
CA ARG A 215 -3.53 -14.37 2.12
C ARG A 215 -2.33 -14.10 1.24
N ASP A 216 -1.14 -14.06 1.83
CA ASP A 216 0.10 -13.78 1.11
C ASP A 216 0.64 -15.01 0.37
N GLU A 217 1.67 -14.79 -0.45
CA GLU A 217 2.24 -15.75 -1.38
C GLU A 217 2.85 -16.99 -0.72
N ASP A 218 3.26 -16.87 0.54
CA ASP A 218 3.76 -17.96 1.36
C ASP A 218 2.64 -18.83 1.96
N GLY A 219 1.38 -18.39 1.80
CA GLY A 219 0.18 -19.05 2.30
C GLY A 219 -0.32 -18.51 3.65
N THR A 220 0.41 -17.59 4.28
CA THR A 220 0.02 -16.98 5.54
C THR A 220 -1.17 -16.04 5.33
N PHE A 221 -2.16 -16.11 6.21
CA PHE A 221 -3.26 -15.16 6.30
C PHE A 221 -2.89 -14.07 7.30
N HIS A 222 -2.94 -12.82 6.87
CA HIS A 222 -2.69 -11.65 7.68
C HIS A 222 -4.01 -10.96 7.97
N LEU A 223 -4.33 -10.80 9.25
CA LEU A 223 -5.50 -10.08 9.76
C LEU A 223 -5.04 -8.73 10.30
N ILE A 224 -5.58 -7.66 9.74
CA ILE A 224 -5.42 -6.28 10.21
C ILE A 224 -6.75 -5.87 10.83
N TYR A 225 -6.73 -5.40 12.07
CA TYR A 225 -7.94 -5.12 12.85
C TYR A 225 -7.78 -3.83 13.64
N GLU A 226 -8.86 -3.26 14.11
CA GLU A 226 -8.84 -2.04 14.90
C GLU A 226 -8.49 -2.30 16.36
N ASP A 227 -7.62 -1.47 16.93
CA ASP A 227 -7.31 -1.52 18.35
C ASP A 227 -7.92 -0.32 19.07
N TRP A 228 -9.03 -0.53 19.77
CA TRP A 228 -9.76 0.53 20.47
C TRP A 228 -9.21 0.92 21.85
N ASP A 229 -8.09 0.33 22.32
CA ASP A 229 -7.48 0.70 23.61
C ASP A 229 -7.19 2.21 23.76
N PRO A 230 -6.82 2.99 22.73
CA PRO A 230 -6.46 4.40 22.88
C PRO A 230 -7.62 5.38 22.58
N ILE A 231 -8.85 4.90 22.36
CA ILE A 231 -9.93 5.77 21.86
C ILE A 231 -11.33 5.40 22.36
N ASN A 232 -12.22 6.38 22.37
CA ASN A 232 -13.66 6.16 22.49
C ASN A 232 -14.24 5.92 21.09
N ALA A 233 -14.16 4.70 20.57
CA ALA A 233 -14.55 4.34 19.19
C ALA A 233 -15.96 4.83 18.83
N ARG A 234 -16.91 4.77 19.77
CA ARG A 234 -18.28 5.30 19.64
C ARG A 234 -18.39 6.75 19.14
N ARG A 235 -17.34 7.55 19.32
CA ARG A 235 -17.31 8.97 18.92
C ARG A 235 -16.54 9.23 17.63
N ASN A 236 -15.96 8.20 17.02
CA ASN A 236 -15.04 8.33 15.89
C ASN A 236 -15.31 7.18 14.91
N GLY A 237 -16.45 7.15 14.22
CA GLY A 237 -16.78 6.09 13.25
C GLY A 237 -17.06 4.68 13.79
N TRP A 238 -16.62 4.35 15.01
CA TRP A 238 -16.18 3.00 15.41
C TRP A 238 -14.75 2.65 14.95
N ASP A 239 -14.04 3.62 14.41
CA ASP A 239 -12.64 3.56 14.00
C ASP A 239 -11.62 3.78 15.15
N SER A 240 -10.34 3.49 14.85
CA SER A 240 -9.22 3.79 15.76
C SER A 240 -7.96 4.39 15.12
N PRO A 241 -7.19 5.25 15.85
CA PRO A 241 -5.84 5.66 15.44
C PRO A 241 -4.81 4.53 15.43
N LEU A 242 -5.16 3.36 15.98
CA LEU A 242 -4.26 2.23 16.16
C LEU A 242 -4.88 0.99 15.53
N ALA A 243 -4.11 0.32 14.70
CA ALA A 243 -4.46 -0.97 14.13
C ALA A 243 -3.56 -2.07 14.70
N GLY A 244 -4.09 -3.27 14.86
CA GLY A 244 -3.34 -4.47 15.17
C GLY A 244 -3.09 -5.34 13.93
N HIS A 245 -2.13 -6.26 14.06
CA HIS A 245 -1.80 -7.25 13.03
C HIS A 245 -1.55 -8.62 13.67
N ALA A 246 -2.23 -9.64 13.16
CA ALA A 246 -2.13 -11.02 13.58
C ALA A 246 -2.01 -11.97 12.38
N ASP A 247 -1.27 -13.07 12.53
CA ASP A 247 -1.11 -14.07 11.48
C ASP A 247 -1.84 -15.37 11.77
N SER A 248 -2.27 -16.04 10.70
CA SER A 248 -2.76 -17.42 10.74
C SER A 248 -2.17 -18.25 9.59
N PRO A 249 -1.68 -19.47 9.85
CA PRO A 249 -1.21 -20.38 8.82
C PRO A 249 -2.34 -21.01 7.98
N ASP A 250 -3.60 -20.93 8.41
CA ASP A 250 -4.74 -21.59 7.76
C ASP A 250 -5.98 -20.70 7.62
N GLY A 251 -5.90 -19.44 8.05
CA GLY A 251 -7.00 -18.48 8.09
C GLY A 251 -8.01 -18.73 9.21
N ILE A 252 -7.78 -19.72 10.08
CA ILE A 252 -8.74 -20.17 11.10
C ILE A 252 -8.13 -20.08 12.50
N ASN A 253 -6.91 -20.58 12.66
CA ASN A 253 -6.26 -20.77 13.94
C ASN A 253 -5.00 -19.90 14.03
N GLY A 254 -4.62 -19.51 15.24
CA GLY A 254 -3.28 -19.00 15.51
C GLY A 254 -3.12 -17.49 15.43
N PHE A 255 -4.17 -16.75 15.05
CA PHE A 255 -4.21 -15.30 15.22
C PHE A 255 -3.92 -14.96 16.68
N LYS A 256 -2.88 -14.15 16.91
CA LYS A 256 -2.53 -13.63 18.24
C LYS A 256 -2.59 -12.10 18.21
N PRO A 257 -3.30 -11.47 19.16
CA PRO A 257 -3.37 -10.02 19.21
C PRO A 257 -1.98 -9.43 19.44
N HIS A 258 -1.72 -8.29 18.79
CA HIS A 258 -0.46 -7.55 18.90
C HIS A 258 0.80 -8.41 18.61
N GLU A 259 0.71 -9.35 17.66
CA GLU A 259 1.86 -10.20 17.29
C GLU A 259 2.98 -9.40 16.64
N TYR A 260 2.61 -8.36 15.89
CA TYR A 260 3.51 -7.50 15.13
C TYR A 260 3.47 -6.05 15.61
N SER A 261 4.39 -5.23 15.08
CA SER A 261 4.27 -3.78 15.24
C SER A 261 2.99 -3.30 14.54
N PRO A 262 2.28 -2.31 15.10
CA PRO A 262 1.06 -1.79 14.50
C PRO A 262 1.30 -1.39 13.03
N PRO A 263 0.46 -1.85 12.09
CA PRO A 263 0.50 -1.37 10.71
C PRO A 263 0.11 0.11 10.63
N ILE A 264 -0.74 0.60 11.55
CA ILE A 264 -1.10 2.01 11.70
C ILE A 264 -0.99 2.37 13.19
N ASP A 265 -0.30 3.48 13.51
CA ASP A 265 -0.21 4.04 14.87
C ASP A 265 -0.09 5.57 14.77
N GLU A 266 -1.24 6.23 14.73
CA GLU A 266 -1.39 7.70 14.69
C GLU A 266 -1.87 8.26 16.04
N ARG A 267 -1.62 7.52 17.13
CA ARG A 267 -2.03 7.97 18.46
C ARG A 267 -1.41 9.32 18.77
N THR A 268 -2.23 10.23 19.28
CA THR A 268 -1.72 11.46 19.88
C THR A 268 -1.15 11.15 21.26
N LYS A 269 -0.85 12.18 22.05
CA LYS A 269 -0.12 11.98 23.31
C LYS A 269 -1.04 11.40 24.37
N SER A 270 -0.69 10.23 24.90
CA SER A 270 -1.29 9.66 26.10
C SER A 270 -1.31 10.65 27.27
N THR A 271 -2.45 10.75 27.94
CA THR A 271 -2.61 11.50 29.19
C THR A 271 -2.32 10.65 30.43
N GLY A 272 -2.36 9.32 30.30
CA GLY A 272 -2.32 8.35 31.39
C GLY A 272 -3.62 8.22 32.19
N GLU A 273 -4.68 8.91 31.77
CA GLU A 273 -6.03 8.77 32.32
C GLU A 273 -6.86 7.79 31.47
N TYR A 274 -7.84 7.14 32.09
CA TYR A 274 -8.71 6.16 31.43
C TYR A 274 -10.17 6.50 31.69
N ASP A 275 -11.02 6.23 30.71
CA ASP A 275 -12.48 6.30 30.83
C ASP A 275 -13.12 5.04 30.24
N THR A 276 -14.45 5.01 30.21
CA THR A 276 -15.22 3.89 29.68
C THR A 276 -16.37 4.35 28.78
N TYR A 277 -16.76 3.50 27.85
CA TYR A 277 -18.01 3.64 27.08
C TYR A 277 -18.71 2.27 26.98
N ILE A 278 -19.96 2.27 26.52
CA ILE A 278 -20.74 1.04 26.30
C ILE A 278 -21.01 0.96 24.79
N HIS A 279 -20.62 -0.14 24.16
CA HIS A 279 -20.89 -0.43 22.76
C HIS A 279 -22.38 -0.81 22.56
N GLY A 280 -22.92 -0.61 21.36
CA GLY A 280 -24.36 -0.69 21.10
C GLY A 280 -24.98 -2.08 21.30
N THR A 281 -24.16 -3.13 21.20
CA THR A 281 -24.57 -4.53 21.23
C THR A 281 -24.37 -5.20 22.59
N THR A 282 -23.69 -4.55 23.53
CA THR A 282 -23.36 -5.10 24.85
C THR A 282 -23.81 -4.21 26.02
N LEU A 283 -23.78 -4.77 27.23
CA LEU A 283 -23.93 -4.01 28.49
C LEU A 283 -22.59 -3.86 29.23
N GLU A 284 -21.53 -4.48 28.72
CA GLU A 284 -20.18 -4.32 29.23
C GLU A 284 -19.63 -2.94 28.90
N ALA A 285 -18.82 -2.40 29.81
CA ALA A 285 -18.20 -1.10 29.63
C ALA A 285 -16.76 -1.31 29.16
N TYR A 286 -16.47 -0.89 27.93
CA TYR A 286 -15.12 -0.94 27.35
C TYR A 286 -14.30 0.22 27.89
N ARG A 287 -13.05 -0.09 28.24
CA ARG A 287 -12.11 0.85 28.85
C ARG A 287 -11.13 1.30 27.79
N TYR A 288 -10.86 2.60 27.74
CA TYR A 288 -9.87 3.16 26.82
C TYR A 288 -8.99 4.21 27.51
N GLU A 289 -7.79 4.42 27.00
CA GLU A 289 -6.87 5.47 27.42
C GLU A 289 -7.23 6.79 26.75
N ILE A 290 -7.22 7.89 27.51
CA ILE A 290 -7.46 9.22 26.97
C ILE A 290 -6.16 9.77 26.40
N HIS A 291 -6.23 10.24 25.16
CA HIS A 291 -5.13 10.90 24.45
C HIS A 291 -5.49 12.35 24.09
N GLU A 292 -4.49 13.24 24.06
CA GLU A 292 -4.64 14.64 23.67
C GLU A 292 -3.52 15.10 22.69
N PRO A 293 -3.83 15.93 21.68
CA PRO A 293 -5.17 16.42 21.27
C PRO A 293 -6.09 15.28 20.75
N PRO A 294 -7.36 15.56 20.40
CA PRO A 294 -8.22 14.59 19.71
C PRO A 294 -7.51 13.91 18.53
N GLN A 295 -7.81 12.64 18.32
CA GLN A 295 -7.11 11.75 17.40
C GLN A 295 -7.93 11.57 16.13
N ASP A 296 -7.23 11.44 15.02
CA ASP A 296 -7.77 10.86 13.79
C ASP A 296 -8.01 9.36 14.01
N ALA A 297 -8.94 8.76 13.28
CA ALA A 297 -9.28 7.35 13.41
C ALA A 297 -9.46 6.69 12.03
N PHE A 298 -9.13 5.40 11.93
CA PHE A 298 -9.15 4.61 10.71
C PHE A 298 -9.74 3.21 10.97
N GLY A 299 -10.51 2.69 10.01
CA GLY A 299 -11.23 1.42 10.14
C GLY A 299 -11.63 0.80 8.82
N ASP A 300 -12.49 -0.21 8.85
CA ASP A 300 -13.00 -0.92 7.67
C ASP A 300 -11.90 -1.31 6.68
N TYR A 301 -10.92 -2.07 7.20
CA TYR A 301 -9.67 -2.28 6.48
C TYR A 301 -9.87 -3.21 5.28
N THR A 302 -9.44 -2.75 4.10
CA THR A 302 -9.15 -3.60 2.96
C THR A 302 -7.66 -3.64 2.66
N VAL A 303 -7.08 -4.84 2.79
CA VAL A 303 -5.66 -5.08 2.51
C VAL A 303 -5.48 -5.64 1.09
N PHE A 304 -4.52 -5.10 0.34
CA PHE A 304 -4.26 -5.48 -1.05
C PHE A 304 -2.76 -5.43 -1.38
N LYS A 305 -2.27 -6.31 -2.26
CA LYS A 305 -0.85 -6.34 -2.67
C LYS A 305 -0.69 -6.16 -4.17
N VAL A 306 0.13 -5.21 -4.59
CA VAL A 306 0.50 -4.96 -6.00
C VAL A 306 2.00 -5.08 -6.18
N GLY A 307 2.44 -6.14 -6.87
CA GLY A 307 3.86 -6.44 -6.99
C GLY A 307 4.47 -6.72 -5.61
N SER A 308 5.37 -5.85 -5.15
CA SER A 308 5.98 -5.93 -3.82
C SER A 308 5.38 -4.97 -2.80
N GLN A 309 4.40 -4.14 -3.18
CA GLN A 309 3.82 -3.12 -2.31
C GLN A 309 2.50 -3.60 -1.73
N TYR A 310 2.31 -3.33 -0.45
CA TYR A 310 1.07 -3.54 0.28
C TYR A 310 0.35 -2.20 0.43
N TYR A 311 -0.98 -2.28 0.36
CA TYR A 311 -1.88 -1.17 0.54
C TYR A 311 -2.93 -1.56 1.57
N ILE A 312 -3.27 -0.63 2.46
CA ILE A 312 -4.46 -0.71 3.31
C ILE A 312 -5.35 0.46 2.89
N PHE A 313 -6.52 0.17 2.34
CA PHE A 313 -7.58 1.15 2.15
C PHE A 313 -8.53 1.08 3.34
N CYS A 314 -9.00 2.23 3.81
CA CYS A 314 -9.71 2.31 5.06
C CYS A 314 -10.66 3.50 5.11
N ASP A 315 -11.62 3.42 6.01
CA ASP A 315 -12.29 4.57 6.56
C ASP A 315 -11.26 5.51 7.22
N PHE A 316 -11.51 6.81 7.12
CA PHE A 316 -10.72 7.85 7.79
C PHE A 316 -11.67 8.87 8.40
N ASP A 317 -11.90 8.78 9.71
CA ASP A 317 -12.62 9.75 10.52
C ASP A 317 -11.64 10.76 11.17
N PRO A 318 -11.42 11.94 10.55
CA PRO A 318 -10.53 12.94 11.11
C PRO A 318 -11.10 13.54 12.39
N ALA A 319 -10.23 13.84 13.35
CA ALA A 319 -10.55 14.50 14.62
C ALA A 319 -11.39 15.79 14.43
N GLU A 320 -11.12 16.49 13.32
CA GLU A 320 -11.93 17.58 12.82
C GLU A 320 -12.33 17.34 11.36
N GLY A 321 -13.54 16.87 11.12
CA GLY A 321 -14.05 16.78 9.75
C GLY A 321 -15.22 15.84 9.61
N ARG A 322 -15.22 15.11 8.51
CA ARG A 322 -16.15 14.02 8.25
C ARG A 322 -15.35 12.86 7.70
N ILE A 323 -15.82 11.68 8.03
CA ILE A 323 -15.33 10.43 7.48
C ILE A 323 -15.33 10.43 5.94
N HIS A 324 -14.26 9.86 5.38
CA HIS A 324 -13.98 9.67 3.96
C HIS A 324 -12.90 8.59 3.80
N LEU A 325 -12.43 8.32 2.58
CA LEU A 325 -11.53 7.22 2.29
C LEU A 325 -10.07 7.66 2.41
N ALA A 326 -9.23 6.82 3.00
CA ALA A 326 -7.78 6.96 2.95
C ALA A 326 -7.09 5.66 2.53
N TYR A 327 -5.80 5.75 2.28
CA TYR A 327 -4.97 4.57 2.10
C TYR A 327 -3.55 4.75 2.64
N TRP A 328 -2.98 3.62 3.04
CA TRP A 328 -1.64 3.47 3.59
C TRP A 328 -0.80 2.56 2.70
N ILE A 329 0.52 2.75 2.70
CA ILE A 329 1.46 2.04 1.83
C ILE A 329 2.62 1.42 2.62
N SER A 330 3.06 0.23 2.23
CA SER A 330 4.27 -0.38 2.80
C SER A 330 4.94 -1.34 1.81
N ASP A 331 6.25 -1.51 1.95
CA ASP A 331 7.03 -2.54 1.26
C ASP A 331 7.01 -3.90 1.99
N SER A 332 6.33 -3.97 3.14
CA SER A 332 6.29 -5.12 4.03
C SER A 332 5.03 -5.10 4.88
N ILE A 333 4.30 -6.19 4.92
CA ILE A 333 3.09 -6.31 5.77
C ILE A 333 3.42 -6.23 7.27
N ASP A 334 4.62 -6.66 7.67
CA ASP A 334 5.06 -6.68 9.09
C ASP A 334 5.59 -5.32 9.64
N LYS A 335 5.48 -4.24 8.86
CA LYS A 335 5.96 -2.90 9.25
C LYS A 335 4.79 -1.95 9.41
N GLN A 336 5.02 -0.88 10.17
CA GLN A 336 4.13 0.28 10.12
C GLN A 336 4.11 0.84 8.69
N PHE A 337 2.91 1.06 8.19
CA PHE A 337 2.66 1.62 6.88
C PHE A 337 2.83 3.14 6.92
N GLU A 338 3.20 3.71 5.79
CA GLU A 338 3.31 5.15 5.59
C GLU A 338 2.00 5.69 5.00
N TRP A 339 1.66 6.93 5.33
CA TRP A 339 0.50 7.61 4.78
C TRP A 339 0.58 7.68 3.25
N GLY A 340 -0.41 7.12 2.56
CA GLY A 340 -0.51 7.13 1.11
C GLY A 340 -1.24 8.35 0.58
N GLY A 341 -2.47 8.56 1.06
CA GLY A 341 -3.32 9.69 0.67
C GLY A 341 -4.79 9.51 1.03
N GLU A 342 -5.60 10.48 0.61
CA GLU A 342 -7.05 10.57 0.85
C GLU A 342 -7.80 10.54 -0.48
N LEU A 343 -9.00 9.97 -0.48
CA LEU A 343 -9.88 9.84 -1.64
C LEU A 343 -11.32 10.20 -1.28
N GLY A 344 -12.02 10.79 -2.25
CA GLY A 344 -13.45 11.05 -2.14
C GLY A 344 -13.86 12.19 -1.23
N GLU A 345 -15.18 12.41 -1.18
CA GLU A 345 -15.79 13.44 -0.35
C GLU A 345 -16.97 12.82 0.43
N ARG A 346 -16.86 12.80 1.77
CA ARG A 346 -17.98 12.67 2.73
C ARG A 346 -18.87 11.43 2.58
N MET A 347 -18.47 10.33 3.20
CA MET A 347 -19.23 9.09 3.39
C MET A 347 -18.42 8.18 4.32
N HIS A 348 -19.08 7.21 4.97
CA HIS A 348 -18.47 6.07 5.67
C HIS A 348 -18.15 5.04 4.59
N PRO A 349 -16.92 4.97 4.04
CA PRO A 349 -16.70 4.32 2.75
C PRO A 349 -16.74 2.80 2.76
N ASP A 350 -16.47 2.11 3.86
CA ASP A 350 -16.45 0.64 3.93
C ASP A 350 -15.73 0.00 2.72
N PRO A 351 -14.46 0.36 2.44
CA PRO A 351 -13.85 0.12 1.15
C PRO A 351 -13.57 -1.35 0.89
N THR A 352 -13.76 -1.78 -0.35
CA THR A 352 -13.34 -3.10 -0.84
C THR A 352 -12.65 -3.00 -2.20
N MET A 353 -11.72 -3.92 -2.47
CA MET A 353 -10.86 -3.85 -3.65
C MET A 353 -10.81 -5.15 -4.45
N GLY A 354 -10.70 -5.00 -5.77
CA GLY A 354 -10.51 -6.10 -6.70
C GLY A 354 -9.73 -5.71 -7.94
N PHE A 355 -9.19 -6.71 -8.63
CA PHE A 355 -8.56 -6.55 -9.94
C PHE A 355 -9.26 -7.43 -10.97
N ALA A 356 -9.90 -6.78 -11.94
CA ALA A 356 -10.70 -7.41 -12.98
C ALA A 356 -10.49 -6.65 -14.29
N GLU A 357 -10.67 -7.31 -15.44
CA GLU A 357 -10.67 -6.65 -16.76
C GLU A 357 -9.44 -5.74 -17.05
N GLY A 358 -8.30 -6.01 -16.39
CA GLY A 358 -7.08 -5.21 -16.50
C GLY A 358 -7.07 -3.88 -15.72
N LYS A 359 -8.00 -3.69 -14.79
CA LYS A 359 -8.13 -2.49 -13.93
C LYS A 359 -8.28 -2.87 -12.46
N PHE A 360 -7.98 -1.91 -11.60
CA PHE A 360 -8.30 -1.97 -10.19
C PHE A 360 -9.64 -1.31 -9.95
N TYR A 361 -10.44 -1.93 -9.10
CA TYR A 361 -11.77 -1.48 -8.68
C TYR A 361 -11.71 -1.27 -7.18
N LEU A 362 -12.20 -0.13 -6.73
CA LEU A 362 -12.35 0.22 -5.32
C LEU A 362 -13.81 0.62 -5.13
N LEU A 363 -14.56 -0.29 -4.52
CA LEU A 363 -15.99 -0.15 -4.23
C LEU A 363 -16.15 0.35 -2.81
N VAL A 364 -17.20 1.14 -2.59
CA VAL A 364 -17.43 1.85 -1.33
C VAL A 364 -18.94 2.00 -1.04
N GLN A 365 -19.30 2.18 0.23
CA GLN A 365 -20.63 2.59 0.69
C GLN A 365 -20.68 4.14 0.68
N PRO A 366 -21.40 4.83 -0.24
CA PRO A 366 -22.78 4.58 -0.61
C PRO A 366 -23.02 4.54 -2.13
N GLU A 367 -24.18 3.98 -2.51
CA GLU A 367 -24.70 3.60 -3.84
C GLU A 367 -24.56 4.60 -5.03
N GLU A 368 -23.94 5.76 -4.90
CA GLU A 368 -23.84 6.74 -6.00
C GLU A 368 -22.62 6.53 -6.90
N TYR A 369 -21.46 6.14 -6.36
CA TYR A 369 -20.22 6.08 -7.13
C TYR A 369 -19.15 5.17 -6.51
N ASP A 370 -18.27 4.67 -7.37
CA ASP A 370 -17.09 3.90 -7.02
C ASP A 370 -15.84 4.48 -7.69
N TYR A 371 -14.69 3.80 -7.56
CA TYR A 371 -13.45 4.20 -8.16
C TYR A 371 -12.82 3.10 -9.00
N ILE A 372 -12.20 3.50 -10.11
CA ILE A 372 -11.35 2.62 -10.92
C ILE A 372 -9.96 3.24 -11.13
N SER A 373 -8.96 2.40 -11.33
CA SER A 373 -7.61 2.84 -11.68
C SER A 373 -6.91 1.86 -12.63
N SER A 374 -6.00 2.36 -13.47
CA SER A 374 -5.07 1.52 -14.24
C SER A 374 -3.91 0.97 -13.40
N GLY A 375 -3.80 1.38 -12.13
CA GLY A 375 -2.76 1.02 -11.18
C GLY A 375 -1.81 2.18 -10.85
N PRO A 376 -0.90 2.01 -9.88
CA PRO A 376 -0.05 3.09 -9.34
C PRO A 376 0.86 3.77 -10.37
N TRP A 377 1.25 3.07 -11.45
CA TRP A 377 2.09 3.66 -12.48
C TRP A 377 1.36 4.79 -13.23
N VAL A 378 1.92 6.00 -13.13
CA VAL A 378 1.42 7.22 -13.75
C VAL A 378 2.10 7.47 -15.10
N GLU A 379 1.26 7.79 -16.08
CA GLU A 379 1.60 8.10 -17.48
C GLU A 379 2.69 9.19 -17.58
N LYS A 380 3.37 9.47 -18.70
CA LYS A 380 4.02 8.68 -19.75
C LYS A 380 5.54 8.82 -19.51
N VAL A 381 6.25 7.70 -19.45
CA VAL A 381 7.72 7.69 -19.33
C VAL A 381 8.31 7.19 -20.64
N GLU A 382 9.20 7.97 -21.25
CA GLU A 382 10.01 7.52 -22.38
C GLU A 382 11.48 7.49 -21.98
N ALA A 383 12.21 6.45 -22.38
CA ALA A 383 13.62 6.32 -22.06
C ALA A 383 14.46 5.79 -23.23
N ARG A 384 15.77 6.05 -23.17
CA ARG A 384 16.79 5.46 -24.05
C ARG A 384 18.11 5.27 -23.33
N VAL A 385 18.93 4.37 -23.84
CA VAL A 385 20.27 4.07 -23.29
C VAL A 385 21.33 4.18 -24.37
N GLY A 386 22.43 4.82 -24.00
CA GLY A 386 23.62 5.06 -24.79
C GLY A 386 24.78 4.18 -24.34
N ALA A 387 25.63 3.79 -25.27
CA ALA A 387 26.87 3.06 -25.04
C ALA A 387 28.08 3.77 -25.65
N ASP A 388 29.09 4.03 -24.83
CA ASP A 388 30.45 4.46 -25.18
C ASP A 388 31.32 3.19 -25.38
N LYS A 389 31.66 2.86 -26.62
CA LYS A 389 32.35 1.61 -26.94
C LYS A 389 33.86 1.72 -26.85
N ASP A 390 34.43 2.89 -27.08
CA ASP A 390 35.88 3.09 -27.16
C ASP A 390 36.47 3.78 -25.91
N GLY A 391 35.61 4.24 -25.00
CA GLY A 391 35.98 4.79 -23.70
C GLY A 391 36.47 6.23 -23.78
N ASP A 392 36.09 6.97 -24.83
CA ASP A 392 36.51 8.36 -25.03
C ASP A 392 35.64 9.38 -24.26
N GLY A 393 34.57 8.91 -23.61
CA GLY A 393 33.63 9.75 -22.88
C GLY A 393 32.50 10.30 -23.75
N GLU A 394 32.29 9.79 -24.96
CA GLU A 394 31.18 10.13 -25.85
C GLU A 394 30.33 8.89 -26.19
N ILE A 395 29.04 9.09 -26.45
CA ILE A 395 28.13 7.96 -26.76
C ILE A 395 28.15 7.63 -28.25
N ASP A 396 28.70 6.46 -28.60
CA ASP A 396 28.74 5.93 -29.96
C ASP A 396 27.39 5.44 -30.50
N LYS A 397 26.58 4.83 -29.64
CA LYS A 397 25.33 4.18 -30.05
C LYS A 397 24.26 4.36 -28.99
N TRP A 398 23.12 4.86 -29.44
CA TRP A 398 21.89 4.95 -28.68
C TRP A 398 20.91 3.85 -29.07
N THR A 399 20.06 3.44 -28.13
CA THR A 399 18.76 2.87 -28.47
C THR A 399 17.82 3.96 -28.99
N ASP A 400 16.78 3.57 -29.71
CA ASP A 400 15.64 4.47 -29.96
C ASP A 400 14.96 4.83 -28.62
N TRP A 401 14.30 5.98 -28.58
CA TRP A 401 13.38 6.33 -27.49
C TRP A 401 12.23 5.31 -27.46
N ARG A 402 11.87 4.87 -26.25
CA ARG A 402 10.77 3.93 -26.03
C ARG A 402 9.93 4.35 -24.85
N LYS A 403 8.60 4.29 -25.00
CA LYS A 403 7.69 4.31 -23.86
C LYS A 403 7.94 3.08 -22.98
N VAL A 404 8.11 3.30 -21.69
CA VAL A 404 8.16 2.27 -20.66
C VAL A 404 6.91 2.40 -19.79
N THR A 405 6.42 1.26 -19.30
CA THR A 405 5.23 1.20 -18.44
C THR A 405 5.33 -0.02 -17.57
N GLU A 406 4.95 0.12 -16.31
CA GLU A 406 4.59 -1.05 -15.51
C GLU A 406 3.26 -1.59 -16.03
N LYS A 407 3.06 -2.90 -15.93
CA LYS A 407 1.79 -3.54 -16.28
C LYS A 407 1.33 -4.43 -15.14
N TYR A 408 0.02 -4.50 -14.97
CA TYR A 408 -0.60 -5.30 -13.91
C TYR A 408 -1.36 -6.46 -14.51
N THR A 409 -1.23 -7.62 -13.87
CA THR A 409 -1.91 -8.84 -14.26
C THR A 409 -2.35 -9.59 -13.02
N ARG A 410 -3.48 -10.27 -13.10
CA ARG A 410 -3.97 -11.12 -12.02
C ARG A 410 -2.89 -12.14 -11.61
N LYS A 411 -2.72 -12.33 -10.30
CA LYS A 411 -1.95 -13.47 -9.79
C LYS A 411 -2.89 -14.66 -9.61
N GLN A 412 -2.68 -15.70 -10.40
CA GLN A 412 -3.50 -16.92 -10.30
C GLN A 412 -3.44 -17.50 -8.88
N GLY A 413 -4.61 -17.84 -8.32
CA GLY A 413 -4.75 -18.43 -6.99
C GLY A 413 -4.84 -17.42 -5.85
N PHE A 414 -4.90 -16.13 -6.14
CA PHE A 414 -5.06 -15.06 -5.14
C PHE A 414 -6.18 -14.11 -5.58
N ALA A 415 -7.00 -13.65 -4.63
CA ALA A 415 -8.02 -12.63 -4.88
C ALA A 415 -7.46 -11.22 -4.66
N ARG A 416 -6.57 -11.05 -3.66
CA ARG A 416 -6.04 -9.75 -3.22
C ARG A 416 -4.60 -9.45 -3.61
N ILE A 417 -4.00 -10.26 -4.49
CA ILE A 417 -2.64 -10.05 -5.00
C ILE A 417 -2.62 -9.88 -6.52
N VAL A 418 -2.01 -8.78 -6.95
CA VAL A 418 -1.79 -8.46 -8.36
C VAL A 418 -0.31 -8.49 -8.67
N LYS A 419 0.06 -9.16 -9.77
CA LYS A 419 1.43 -9.18 -10.26
C LYS A 419 1.73 -7.91 -11.04
N SER A 420 2.82 -7.24 -10.70
CA SER A 420 3.41 -6.21 -11.55
C SER A 420 4.46 -6.79 -12.51
N ILE A 421 4.50 -6.25 -13.73
CA ILE A 421 5.49 -6.51 -14.76
C ILE A 421 6.30 -5.23 -14.93
N PRO A 422 7.61 -5.23 -14.64
CA PRO A 422 8.40 -4.00 -14.58
C PRO A 422 8.41 -3.17 -15.87
N ALA A 423 8.57 -1.86 -15.71
CA ALA A 423 8.79 -0.93 -16.81
C ALA A 423 10.22 -1.07 -17.37
N GLU A 424 10.43 -2.03 -18.26
CA GLU A 424 11.75 -2.47 -18.71
C GLU A 424 12.03 -2.16 -20.20
N ILE A 425 13.27 -1.79 -20.51
CA ILE A 425 13.84 -1.85 -21.86
C ILE A 425 14.89 -2.95 -21.94
N ASN A 426 14.69 -3.91 -22.84
CA ASN A 426 15.71 -4.89 -23.20
C ASN A 426 16.85 -4.25 -24.01
N LEU A 427 18.09 -4.37 -23.52
CA LEU A 427 19.29 -3.76 -24.07
C LEU A 427 20.24 -4.75 -24.75
N SER A 428 19.81 -6.00 -24.98
CA SER A 428 20.62 -7.03 -25.64
C SER A 428 21.19 -6.61 -27.02
N LYS A 429 20.56 -5.64 -27.70
CA LYS A 429 21.01 -5.07 -28.99
C LYS A 429 22.05 -3.94 -28.85
N LEU A 430 22.24 -3.41 -27.65
CA LEU A 430 23.28 -2.43 -27.34
C LEU A 430 24.63 -3.17 -27.23
N PRO A 431 25.73 -2.65 -27.80
CA PRO A 431 27.03 -3.29 -27.82
C PRO A 431 27.62 -3.44 -26.41
N THR A 432 28.58 -4.34 -26.26
CA THR A 432 29.49 -4.30 -25.12
C THR A 432 30.27 -2.98 -25.17
N ALA A 433 30.43 -2.27 -24.05
CA ALA A 433 30.95 -0.89 -24.03
C ALA A 433 31.69 -0.59 -22.72
N TYR A 434 32.54 0.43 -22.73
CA TYR A 434 33.27 0.92 -21.54
C TYR A 434 32.42 1.87 -20.71
N GLY A 435 31.43 2.54 -21.30
CA GLY A 435 30.55 3.44 -20.57
C GLY A 435 29.09 3.37 -21.03
N PHE A 436 28.18 3.72 -20.12
CA PHE A 436 26.75 3.77 -20.39
C PHE A 436 26.14 5.06 -19.85
N LYS A 437 25.18 5.61 -20.59
CA LYS A 437 24.34 6.76 -20.20
C LYS A 437 22.89 6.39 -20.45
N PHE A 438 21.97 6.88 -19.64
CA PHE A 438 20.55 6.82 -19.94
C PHE A 438 19.92 8.20 -19.90
N GLU A 439 18.80 8.32 -20.58
CA GLU A 439 17.96 9.50 -20.54
C GLU A 439 16.51 9.06 -20.40
N PHE A 440 15.73 9.84 -19.67
CA PHE A 440 14.29 9.68 -19.64
C PHE A 440 13.55 11.01 -19.74
N ARG A 441 12.30 10.93 -20.19
CA ARG A 441 11.35 12.01 -20.32
C ARG A 441 10.08 11.62 -19.59
N LEU A 442 9.60 12.55 -18.77
CA LEU A 442 8.33 12.45 -18.08
C LEU A 442 7.37 13.42 -18.74
N GLU A 443 6.16 12.96 -19.01
CA GLU A 443 5.04 13.76 -19.47
C GLU A 443 3.84 13.42 -18.59
N ASP A 444 3.40 14.37 -17.77
CA ASP A 444 2.18 14.26 -16.98
C ASP A 444 0.98 14.58 -17.88
N THR A 445 0.20 13.54 -18.17
CA THR A 445 -1.03 13.63 -18.96
C THR A 445 -2.30 13.51 -18.12
N THR A 446 -2.17 13.46 -16.79
CA THR A 446 -3.30 13.23 -15.89
C THR A 446 -4.09 14.51 -15.61
N GLU A 447 -5.40 14.36 -15.37
CA GLU A 447 -6.28 15.44 -14.92
C GLU A 447 -6.39 15.51 -13.38
N ASN A 448 -5.86 14.51 -12.67
CA ASN A 448 -5.89 14.37 -11.21
C ASN A 448 -4.58 14.87 -10.57
N ILE A 449 -4.38 14.60 -9.27
CA ILE A 449 -3.21 15.08 -8.52
C ILE A 449 -1.96 14.24 -8.73
N SER A 450 -2.08 13.09 -9.39
CA SER A 450 -0.96 12.18 -9.65
C SER A 450 0.09 12.83 -10.52
N ARG A 451 1.34 12.40 -10.34
CA ARG A 451 2.44 12.76 -11.24
C ARG A 451 3.34 11.56 -11.45
N PRO A 452 3.95 11.39 -12.65
CA PRO A 452 4.98 10.39 -12.82
C PRO A 452 6.18 10.76 -11.93
N ALA A 453 6.40 9.98 -10.88
CA ALA A 453 7.49 10.17 -9.93
C ALA A 453 8.39 8.93 -9.97
N ILE A 454 9.56 9.03 -10.60
CA ILE A 454 10.51 7.91 -10.71
C ILE A 454 11.26 7.77 -9.39
N ASP A 455 11.05 6.67 -8.67
CA ASP A 455 11.74 6.37 -7.40
C ASP A 455 13.09 5.68 -7.65
N LYS A 456 13.14 4.78 -8.64
CA LYS A 456 14.32 3.96 -8.93
C LYS A 456 14.54 3.72 -10.41
N VAL A 457 15.81 3.78 -10.81
CA VAL A 457 16.32 3.26 -12.08
C VAL A 457 17.40 2.21 -11.82
N GLU A 458 17.31 1.08 -12.52
CA GLU A 458 18.31 0.01 -12.44
C GLU A 458 18.73 -0.45 -13.83
N LEU A 459 20.02 -0.30 -14.14
CA LEU A 459 20.65 -0.82 -15.35
C LEU A 459 21.49 -2.06 -14.98
N THR A 460 21.18 -3.21 -15.59
CA THR A 460 21.83 -4.49 -15.31
C THR A 460 22.84 -4.88 -16.39
N PHE A 461 23.86 -5.64 -16.01
CA PHE A 461 24.95 -6.07 -16.89
C PHE A 461 25.20 -7.59 -16.79
N ASN A 462 25.53 -8.19 -17.93
CA ASN A 462 26.02 -9.57 -18.03
C ASN A 462 27.54 -9.67 -17.91
#